data_AF-A0A8T1WZN8-F1
#
_entry.id   AF-A0A8T1WZN8-F1
#
_cell.length_a   1.000
_cell.length_b   1.000
_cell.length_c   1.000
_cell.angle_alpha   90.00
_cell.angle_beta   90.00
_cell.angle_gamma   90.00
#
_symmetry.space_group_name_H-M   'P 1'
#
loop_
_entity.id
_entity.type
_entity.pdbx_description
1 polymer ?
#
loop_
_entity_poly.entity_id
_entity_poly.type
_entity_poly.pdbx_seq_one_letter_code
_entity_poly.pdbx_strand_id
1 'polypeptide(L)'
;MRSVATARRLHHAARLAYSAVVSAPTARCLSSTASALPEGLKEISSVPRTPSWSLKEIHQEGAELDAADIVLTEDKLRELAELCHLHVDEEKLPELLKGVESIIQCTKTIQAMTLNENIDDVYAKADYDAGVAPLREDVVTEGDCPEKVLANAAEKAGYFFKVPKVLQD
;
A
#
# COMPACT_ATOMS: atom_id res chain seq x y z
N MET A 1 -26.45 -26.68 -45.83
CA MET A 1 -26.01 -28.09 -45.93
C MET A 1 -24.50 -28.13 -45.73
N ARG A 2 -24.05 -28.99 -44.80
CA ARG A 2 -22.66 -29.42 -44.51
C ARG A 2 -21.75 -28.34 -43.89
N SER A 3 -20.83 -28.62 -42.96
CA SER A 3 -20.57 -29.71 -42.02
C SER A 3 -19.28 -29.31 -41.28
N VAL A 4 -19.29 -29.36 -39.95
CA VAL A 4 -18.24 -29.85 -39.03
C VAL A 4 -16.76 -29.71 -39.43
N ALA A 5 -15.94 -29.03 -38.60
CA ALA A 5 -14.89 -29.68 -37.78
C ALA A 5 -13.84 -28.68 -37.24
N THR A 6 -13.74 -28.67 -35.92
CA THR A 6 -12.64 -28.29 -35.01
C THR A 6 -11.20 -28.51 -35.50
N ALA A 7 -10.29 -27.62 -35.10
CA ALA A 7 -8.95 -27.99 -34.63
C ALA A 7 -8.31 -26.92 -33.73
N ARG A 8 -8.29 -27.18 -32.41
CA ARG A 8 -7.32 -26.62 -31.46
C ARG A 8 -5.90 -27.06 -31.87
N ARG A 9 -4.90 -26.16 -31.86
CA ARG A 9 -3.56 -26.40 -31.29
C ARG A 9 -2.54 -25.28 -31.58
N LEU A 10 -1.78 -24.94 -30.53
CA LEU A 10 -0.36 -24.51 -30.51
C LEU A 10 -0.05 -23.01 -30.74
N HIS A 11 -0.10 -22.23 -29.66
CA HIS A 11 0.75 -21.04 -29.49
C HIS A 11 1.72 -21.28 -28.33
N HIS A 12 2.89 -21.86 -28.62
CA HIS A 12 4.06 -21.68 -27.76
C HIS A 12 5.34 -21.99 -28.54
N ALA A 13 5.83 -21.00 -29.28
CA ALA A 13 7.16 -21.04 -29.88
C ALA A 13 7.67 -19.60 -30.06
N ALA A 14 8.56 -19.16 -29.16
CA ALA A 14 9.60 -18.16 -29.43
C ALA A 14 10.26 -17.72 -28.11
N ARG A 15 11.28 -18.46 -27.65
CA ARG A 15 12.36 -17.88 -26.84
C ARG A 15 13.66 -18.55 -27.25
N LEU A 16 14.40 -17.88 -28.12
CA LEU A 16 15.80 -18.18 -28.39
C LEU A 16 16.59 -16.87 -28.44
N ALA A 17 17.84 -17.01 -28.00
CA ALA A 17 18.98 -16.12 -28.16
C ALA A 17 19.07 -14.92 -27.22
N TYR A 18 19.84 -15.08 -26.15
CA TYR A 18 21.00 -14.21 -25.93
C TYR A 18 22.06 -14.99 -25.15
N SER A 19 23.08 -15.46 -25.88
CA SER A 19 24.32 -16.02 -25.35
C SER A 19 25.43 -15.11 -25.84
N ALA A 20 26.07 -14.39 -24.92
CA ALA A 20 27.32 -13.70 -25.19
C ALA A 20 28.29 -13.92 -24.03
N VAL A 21 29.31 -14.69 -24.39
CA VAL A 21 30.53 -15.12 -23.71
C VAL A 21 31.26 -13.99 -22.98
N VAL A 22 31.63 -14.22 -21.72
CA VAL A 22 32.89 -13.71 -21.15
C VAL A 22 33.54 -14.83 -20.32
N SER A 23 34.82 -15.05 -20.60
CA SER A 23 35.66 -16.16 -20.14
C SER A 23 36.65 -15.71 -19.05
N ALA A 24 37.11 -16.70 -18.26
CA ALA A 24 38.32 -16.78 -17.43
C ALA A 24 38.15 -16.61 -15.90
N PRO A 25 39.05 -17.19 -15.06
CA PRO A 25 39.82 -18.43 -15.20
C PRO A 25 39.60 -19.41 -14.02
N THR A 26 39.88 -20.68 -14.29
CA THR A 26 39.88 -21.80 -13.36
C THR A 26 41.02 -21.69 -12.35
N ALA A 27 40.74 -21.69 -11.03
CA ALA A 27 41.52 -22.40 -10.00
C ALA A 27 41.04 -22.10 -8.56
N ARG A 28 40.21 -22.97 -8.00
CA ARG A 28 40.57 -23.75 -6.79
C ARG A 28 39.46 -24.76 -6.50
N CYS A 29 39.77 -26.04 -6.73
CA CYS A 29 39.00 -27.14 -6.19
C CYS A 29 39.10 -27.10 -4.66
N LEU A 30 38.07 -26.61 -3.99
CA LEU A 30 37.67 -27.19 -2.73
C LEU A 30 36.68 -28.28 -3.11
N SER A 31 37.16 -29.52 -3.10
CA SER A 31 36.29 -30.70 -3.08
C SER A 31 35.51 -30.67 -1.78
N SER A 32 34.45 -29.85 -1.73
CA SER A 32 33.35 -30.06 -0.81
C SER A 32 32.74 -31.37 -1.26
N THR A 33 33.04 -32.45 -0.54
CA THR A 33 32.21 -33.65 -0.61
C THR A 33 30.78 -33.15 -0.47
N ALA A 34 29.97 -33.41 -1.49
CA ALA A 34 28.55 -33.15 -1.43
C ALA A 34 27.99 -34.09 -0.36
N SER A 35 28.09 -33.67 0.90
CA SER A 35 27.33 -34.28 1.98
C SER A 35 25.89 -34.25 1.51
N ALA A 36 25.26 -35.42 1.48
CA ALA A 36 23.87 -35.52 1.16
C ALA A 36 23.13 -34.52 2.03
N LEU A 37 22.38 -33.60 1.40
CA LEU A 37 21.61 -32.59 2.13
C LEU A 37 20.88 -33.29 3.29
N PRO A 38 20.98 -32.78 4.53
CA PRO A 38 20.23 -33.34 5.65
C PRO A 38 18.77 -33.47 5.24
N GLU A 39 18.10 -34.51 5.72
CA GLU A 39 16.83 -34.99 5.17
C GLU A 39 15.78 -33.88 5.03
N GLY A 40 15.71 -32.95 6.00
CA GLY A 40 14.82 -31.79 5.93
C GLY A 40 15.13 -30.80 4.80
N LEU A 41 16.38 -30.63 4.37
CA LEU A 41 16.72 -29.77 3.23
C LEU A 41 16.39 -30.44 1.88
N LYS A 42 16.44 -31.77 1.81
CA LYS A 42 15.96 -32.52 0.63
C LYS A 42 14.46 -32.36 0.46
N GLU A 43 13.72 -32.44 1.56
CA GLU A 43 12.28 -32.26 1.61
C GLU A 43 11.88 -30.85 1.14
N ILE A 44 12.50 -29.79 1.67
CA ILE A 44 12.26 -28.41 1.24
C ILE A 44 12.55 -28.22 -0.26
N SER A 45 13.59 -28.86 -0.79
CA SER A 45 13.94 -28.77 -2.22
C SER A 45 12.98 -29.51 -3.16
N SER A 46 12.24 -30.48 -2.63
CA SER A 46 11.24 -31.28 -3.35
C SER A 46 9.88 -30.61 -3.45
N VAL A 47 9.63 -29.60 -2.60
CA VAL A 47 8.41 -28.78 -2.67
C VAL A 47 8.42 -27.99 -3.99
N PRO A 48 7.31 -28.01 -4.76
CA PRO A 48 7.23 -27.24 -6.00
C PRO A 48 7.48 -25.75 -5.71
N ARG A 49 8.48 -25.17 -6.38
CA ARG A 49 8.82 -23.75 -6.26
C ARG A 49 7.83 -22.82 -6.95
N THR A 50 6.85 -23.37 -7.66
CA THR A 50 5.66 -22.65 -8.13
C THR A 50 4.65 -22.62 -6.99
N PRO A 51 4.41 -21.47 -6.35
CA PRO A 51 3.38 -21.39 -5.34
C PRO A 51 2.01 -21.69 -5.98
N SER A 52 1.10 -22.31 -5.24
CA SER A 52 -0.28 -22.50 -5.70
C SER A 52 -1.01 -21.18 -5.90
N TRP A 53 -0.58 -20.14 -5.18
CA TRP A 53 -1.05 -18.77 -5.31
C TRP A 53 0.13 -17.81 -5.08
N SER A 54 0.45 -16.95 -6.04
CA SER A 54 1.32 -15.81 -5.75
C SER A 54 0.50 -14.60 -5.30
N LEU A 55 0.98 -13.85 -4.30
CA LEU A 55 0.35 -12.59 -3.89
C LEU A 55 0.20 -11.62 -5.07
N LYS A 56 1.17 -11.65 -6.00
CA LYS A 56 1.12 -10.83 -7.22
C LYS A 56 -0.06 -11.22 -8.11
N GLU A 57 -0.32 -12.51 -8.32
CA GLU A 57 -1.48 -12.97 -9.10
C GLU A 57 -2.80 -12.61 -8.42
N ILE A 58 -2.92 -12.80 -7.10
CA ILE A 58 -4.14 -12.45 -6.35
C ILE A 58 -4.44 -10.94 -6.46
N HIS A 59 -3.41 -10.09 -6.37
CA HIS A 59 -3.58 -8.65 -6.53
C HIS A 59 -3.80 -8.22 -7.99
N GLN A 60 -3.27 -8.97 -8.97
CA GLN A 60 -3.33 -8.62 -10.38
C GLN A 60 -4.63 -9.10 -11.05
N GLU A 61 -5.22 -10.19 -10.58
CA GLU A 61 -6.58 -10.63 -10.97
C GLU A 61 -7.67 -9.65 -10.52
N GLY A 62 -7.46 -8.93 -9.40
CA GLY A 62 -8.33 -7.84 -8.96
C GLY A 62 -7.99 -6.46 -9.54
N ALA A 63 -6.95 -6.36 -10.38
CA ALA A 63 -6.49 -5.09 -10.97
C ALA A 63 -7.07 -4.82 -12.36
N GLU A 64 -7.92 -5.70 -12.90
CA GLU A 64 -8.81 -5.34 -14.00
C GLU A 64 -9.80 -4.30 -13.47
N LEU A 65 -9.43 -3.04 -13.60
CA LEU A 65 -10.26 -1.90 -13.22
C LEU A 65 -11.47 -1.87 -14.15
N ASP A 66 -12.60 -2.42 -13.68
CA ASP A 66 -13.88 -2.14 -14.34
C ASP A 66 -14.09 -0.62 -14.33
N ALA A 67 -14.37 -0.03 -15.49
CA ALA A 67 -14.57 1.42 -15.61
C ALA A 67 -15.72 1.95 -14.73
N ALA A 68 -16.61 1.05 -14.28
CA ALA A 68 -17.68 1.33 -13.34
C ALA A 68 -17.18 1.53 -11.89
N ASP A 69 -15.95 1.11 -11.58
CA ASP A 69 -15.38 1.11 -10.23
C ASP A 69 -14.41 2.28 -9.97
N ILE A 70 -14.13 3.10 -10.98
CA ILE A 70 -13.32 4.32 -10.85
C ILE A 70 -14.15 5.35 -10.07
N VAL A 71 -13.76 5.57 -8.82
CA VAL A 71 -14.50 6.46 -7.91
C VAL A 71 -13.99 7.90 -8.02
N LEU A 72 -12.70 8.08 -8.35
CA LEU A 72 -12.03 9.37 -8.25
C LEU A 72 -11.97 10.13 -9.60
N THR A 73 -12.49 11.34 -9.62
CA THR A 73 -12.29 12.33 -10.70
C THR A 73 -11.26 13.39 -10.30
N GLU A 74 -10.70 14.11 -11.28
CA GLU A 74 -9.75 15.20 -11.00
C GLU A 74 -10.35 16.27 -10.07
N ASP A 75 -11.62 16.64 -10.27
CA ASP A 75 -12.30 17.62 -9.43
C ASP A 75 -12.46 17.13 -7.99
N LYS A 76 -12.74 15.83 -7.80
CA LYS A 76 -12.81 15.23 -6.45
C LYS A 76 -11.45 15.19 -5.78
N LEU A 77 -10.39 14.97 -6.54
CA LEU A 77 -9.03 15.03 -6.01
C LEU A 77 -8.65 16.47 -5.61
N ARG A 78 -9.06 17.48 -6.39
CA ARG A 78 -8.86 18.90 -6.02
C ARG A 78 -9.63 19.28 -4.75
N GLU A 79 -10.90 18.85 -4.64
CA GLU A 79 -11.72 19.03 -3.42
C GLU A 79 -11.04 18.39 -2.20
N LEU A 80 -10.52 17.17 -2.35
CA LEU A 80 -9.79 16.47 -1.29
C LEU A 80 -8.49 17.20 -0.90
N ALA A 81 -7.75 17.73 -1.87
CA ALA A 81 -6.54 18.51 -1.61
C ALA A 81 -6.86 19.79 -0.83
N GLU A 82 -7.97 20.47 -1.15
CA GLU A 82 -8.43 21.65 -0.42
C GLU A 82 -8.81 21.32 1.03
N LEU A 83 -9.54 20.22 1.24
CA LEU A 83 -9.88 19.73 2.59
C LEU A 83 -8.64 19.38 3.42
N CYS A 84 -7.59 18.89 2.78
CA CYS A 84 -6.31 18.60 3.44
C CYS A 84 -5.39 19.82 3.56
N HIS A 85 -5.80 20.99 3.07
CA HIS A 85 -4.96 22.19 3.00
C HIS A 85 -3.63 21.97 2.25
N LEU A 86 -3.66 21.16 1.20
CA LEU A 86 -2.51 20.83 0.36
C LEU A 86 -2.59 21.56 -0.98
N HIS A 87 -1.50 22.21 -1.38
CA HIS A 87 -1.33 22.72 -2.73
C HIS A 87 -0.81 21.61 -3.64
N VAL A 88 -1.49 21.37 -4.76
CA VAL A 88 -1.14 20.32 -5.74
C VAL A 88 -0.92 20.96 -7.10
N ASP A 89 0.26 20.73 -7.68
CA ASP A 89 0.58 21.17 -9.03
C ASP A 89 -0.23 20.37 -10.06
N GLU A 90 -0.79 21.05 -11.06
CA GLU A 90 -1.60 20.43 -12.13
C GLU A 90 -0.83 19.33 -12.90
N GLU A 91 0.50 19.46 -13.00
CA GLU A 91 1.37 18.46 -13.65
C GLU A 91 1.41 17.12 -12.90
N LYS A 92 1.23 17.14 -11.57
CA LYS A 92 1.27 15.96 -10.70
C LYS A 92 -0.09 15.33 -10.48
N LEU A 93 -1.16 16.05 -10.83
CA LEU A 93 -2.54 15.61 -10.67
C LEU A 93 -2.82 14.22 -11.27
N PRO A 94 -2.42 13.88 -12.52
CA PRO A 94 -2.72 12.57 -13.10
C PRO A 94 -1.97 11.42 -12.42
N GLU A 95 -0.74 11.66 -11.93
CA GLU A 95 0.03 10.67 -11.19
C GLU A 95 -0.59 10.40 -9.81
N LEU A 96 -0.98 11.47 -9.11
CA LEU A 96 -1.65 11.37 -7.80
C LEU A 96 -3.01 10.70 -7.90
N LEU A 97 -3.79 11.01 -8.94
CA LEU A 97 -5.08 10.37 -9.18
C LEU A 97 -4.92 8.86 -9.29
N LYS A 98 -3.94 8.39 -10.07
CA LYS A 98 -3.64 6.95 -10.18
C LYS A 98 -3.20 6.34 -8.85
N GLY A 99 -2.38 7.05 -8.08
CA GLY A 99 -1.91 6.58 -6.78
C GLY A 99 -3.04 6.44 -5.76
N VAL A 100 -3.88 7.46 -5.64
CA VAL A 100 -5.02 7.48 -4.70
C VAL A 100 -6.08 6.44 -5.10
N GLU A 101 -6.41 6.34 -6.38
CA GLU A 101 -7.35 5.32 -6.88
C GLU A 101 -6.85 3.91 -6.55
N SER A 102 -5.54 3.64 -6.70
CA SER A 102 -4.95 2.36 -6.33
C SER A 102 -5.08 2.04 -4.83
N ILE A 103 -4.99 3.05 -3.95
CA ILE A 103 -5.15 2.89 -2.49
C ILE A 103 -6.62 2.59 -2.16
N ILE A 104 -7.56 3.30 -2.81
CA ILE A 104 -9.00 3.09 -2.63
C ILE A 104 -9.38 1.68 -3.04
N GLN A 105 -8.90 1.21 -4.19
CA GLN A 105 -9.13 -0.15 -4.68
C GLN A 105 -8.59 -1.22 -3.71
N CYS A 106 -7.36 -1.03 -3.22
CA CYS A 106 -6.80 -1.92 -2.19
C CYS A 106 -7.69 -1.99 -0.95
N THR A 107 -8.23 -0.85 -0.52
CA THR A 107 -9.13 -0.77 0.64
C THR A 107 -10.46 -1.47 0.38
N LYS A 108 -11.04 -1.34 -0.82
CA LYS A 108 -12.25 -2.08 -1.24
C LYS A 108 -12.03 -3.60 -1.17
N THR A 109 -10.87 -4.09 -1.60
CA THR A 109 -10.52 -5.52 -1.49
C THR A 109 -10.51 -5.98 -0.02
N ILE A 110 -9.90 -5.19 0.87
CA ILE A 110 -9.87 -5.49 2.31
C ILE A 110 -11.30 -5.56 2.85
N GLN A 111 -12.16 -4.58 2.53
CA GLN A 111 -13.56 -4.53 2.95
C GLN A 111 -14.36 -5.76 2.47
N ALA A 112 -14.13 -6.20 1.23
CA ALA A 112 -14.77 -7.41 0.70
C ALA A 112 -14.38 -8.68 1.47
N MET A 113 -13.14 -8.75 1.97
CA MET A 113 -12.66 -9.88 2.78
C MET A 113 -13.12 -9.82 4.24
N THR A 114 -13.44 -8.63 4.76
CA THR A 114 -13.86 -8.40 6.16
C THR A 114 -15.37 -8.50 6.36
N LEU A 115 -16.12 -9.22 5.52
CA LEU A 115 -17.55 -9.49 5.72
C LEU A 115 -17.80 -10.78 6.52
N ASN A 116 -17.15 -10.93 7.68
CA ASN A 116 -17.56 -11.96 8.64
C ASN A 116 -18.68 -11.37 9.52
N GLU A 117 -19.79 -12.08 9.67
CA GLU A 117 -21.00 -11.63 10.36
C GLU A 117 -20.79 -11.30 11.86
N ASN A 118 -19.63 -11.64 12.42
CA ASN A 118 -19.22 -11.46 13.82
C ASN A 118 -18.06 -10.47 14.00
N ILE A 119 -17.83 -9.53 13.08
CA ILE A 119 -16.92 -8.41 13.37
C ILE A 119 -17.69 -7.43 14.24
N ASP A 120 -17.56 -7.64 15.54
CA ASP A 120 -17.93 -6.66 16.53
C ASP A 120 -17.22 -5.35 16.21
N ASP A 121 -17.95 -4.24 16.28
CA ASP A 121 -17.37 -2.91 16.18
C ASP A 121 -16.29 -2.78 17.26
N VAL A 122 -15.04 -2.91 16.82
CA VAL A 122 -13.82 -2.86 17.64
C VAL A 122 -13.79 -1.60 18.50
N TYR A 123 -14.45 -0.52 18.06
CA TYR A 123 -14.53 0.74 18.79
C TYR A 123 -15.76 0.87 19.67
N ALA A 124 -16.85 0.12 19.42
CA ALA A 124 -18.04 0.12 20.28
C ALA A 124 -17.95 -0.88 21.42
N LYS A 125 -17.17 -1.96 21.27
CA LYS A 125 -17.01 -2.96 22.33
C LYS A 125 -15.84 -2.64 23.25
N ALA A 126 -16.19 -2.34 24.49
CA ALA A 126 -15.29 -2.28 25.65
C ALA A 126 -14.68 -3.65 26.03
N ASP A 127 -14.55 -4.58 25.08
CA ASP A 127 -13.99 -5.92 25.26
C ASP A 127 -12.46 -5.93 25.14
N TYR A 128 -11.87 -4.85 24.60
CA TYR A 128 -10.49 -4.51 24.96
C TYR A 128 -10.50 -4.07 26.42
N ASP A 129 -9.50 -4.50 27.20
CA ASP A 129 -9.25 -4.23 28.65
C ASP A 129 -9.13 -2.73 29.03
N ALA A 130 -9.79 -1.84 28.28
CA ALA A 130 -10.04 -0.47 28.61
C ALA A 130 -11.19 -0.44 29.62
N GLY A 131 -10.84 -0.48 30.91
CA GLY A 131 -11.74 -0.05 31.98
C GLY A 131 -12.29 1.37 31.75
N VAL A 132 -13.03 1.88 32.74
CA VAL A 132 -13.59 3.25 32.70
C VAL A 132 -12.51 4.26 32.28
N ALA A 133 -12.85 5.14 31.32
CA ALA A 133 -11.93 6.16 30.83
C ALA A 133 -11.32 6.97 32.00
N PRO A 134 -9.98 7.16 32.03
CA PRO A 134 -9.34 7.84 33.14
C PRO A 134 -9.83 9.30 33.21
N LEU A 135 -10.38 9.68 34.36
CA LEU A 135 -10.80 11.05 34.62
C LEU A 135 -9.59 11.88 35.07
N ARG A 136 -9.45 13.08 34.51
CA ARG A 136 -8.44 14.06 34.93
C ARG A 136 -8.93 14.78 36.20
N GLU A 137 -8.05 14.98 37.17
CA GLU A 137 -8.33 15.81 38.35
C GLU A 137 -8.58 17.27 37.94
N ASP A 138 -9.58 17.92 38.55
CA ASP A 138 -9.93 19.32 38.29
C ASP A 138 -9.03 20.28 39.08
N VAL A 139 -7.77 20.35 38.67
CA VAL A 139 -6.75 21.23 39.26
C VAL A 139 -6.16 22.11 38.16
N VAL A 140 -5.95 23.39 38.47
CA VAL A 140 -5.29 24.36 37.59
C VAL A 140 -3.77 24.13 37.67
N THR A 141 -3.15 23.76 36.55
CA THR A 141 -1.73 23.38 36.50
C THR A 141 -0.80 24.47 35.96
N GLU A 142 -1.24 25.30 35.00
CA GLU A 142 -0.38 26.30 34.35
C GLU A 142 -1.10 27.63 34.10
N GLY A 143 -0.31 28.72 34.11
CA GLY A 143 -0.73 30.08 33.78
C GLY A 143 0.47 30.99 33.50
N ASP A 144 0.21 32.12 32.82
CA ASP A 144 1.15 33.23 32.60
C ASP A 144 2.52 32.85 31.97
N CYS A 145 2.53 31.93 31.01
CA CYS A 145 3.74 31.46 30.33
C CYS A 145 3.82 31.80 28.82
N PRO A 146 3.46 33.03 28.37
CA PRO A 146 3.35 33.32 26.94
C PRO A 146 4.68 33.20 26.18
N GLU A 147 5.81 33.50 26.83
CA GLU A 147 7.14 33.35 26.23
C GLU A 147 7.47 31.88 25.92
N LYS A 148 7.06 30.95 26.78
CA LYS A 148 7.28 29.51 26.59
C LYS A 148 6.39 28.97 25.47
N VAL A 149 5.12 29.39 25.43
CA VAL A 149 4.15 28.98 24.40
C VAL A 149 4.59 29.46 23.01
N LEU A 150 5.12 30.68 22.91
CA LEU A 150 5.53 31.29 21.64
C LEU A 150 6.98 30.97 21.24
N ALA A 151 7.71 30.15 22.01
CA ALA A 151 9.12 29.85 21.75
C ALA A 151 9.36 29.20 20.38
N ASN A 152 8.42 28.35 19.93
CA ASN A 152 8.49 27.65 18.64
C ASN A 152 7.70 28.36 17.52
N ALA A 153 7.11 29.53 17.80
CA ALA A 153 6.34 30.26 16.80
C ALA A 153 7.27 30.82 15.70
N ALA A 154 6.94 30.56 14.43
CA ALA A 154 7.71 31.09 13.31
C ALA A 154 7.68 32.62 13.26
N GLU A 155 6.51 33.22 13.51
CA GLU A 155 6.34 34.66 13.60
C GLU A 155 5.38 35.01 14.75
N LYS A 156 5.73 36.03 15.54
CA LYS A 156 4.96 36.48 16.70
C LYS A 156 4.79 38.00 16.69
N ALA A 157 3.64 38.46 17.16
CA ALA A 157 3.33 39.87 17.37
C ALA A 157 2.93 40.08 18.82
N GLY A 158 3.87 40.53 19.65
CA GLY A 158 3.69 40.59 21.10
C GLY A 158 3.38 39.20 21.68
N TYR A 159 2.20 39.06 22.28
CA TYR A 159 1.70 37.82 22.88
C TYR A 159 0.86 36.94 21.93
N PHE A 160 0.85 37.24 20.63
CA PHE A 160 0.00 36.56 19.65
C PHE A 160 0.82 35.86 18.57
N PHE A 161 0.30 34.74 18.05
CA PHE A 161 0.76 34.14 16.81
C PHE A 161 0.36 35.04 15.64
N LYS A 162 1.32 35.36 14.77
CA LYS A 162 1.04 36.15 13.57
C LYS A 162 0.63 35.22 12.43
N VAL A 163 -0.56 35.44 11.88
CA VAL A 163 -1.13 34.67 10.76
C VAL A 163 -1.58 35.64 9.67
N PRO A 164 -1.34 35.34 8.37
CA PRO A 164 -1.87 36.15 7.27
C PRO A 164 -3.39 36.23 7.32
N LYS A 165 -3.94 37.43 7.14
CA LYS A 165 -5.38 37.60 6.99
C LYS A 165 -5.77 37.14 5.59
N VAL A 166 -6.57 36.09 5.50
CA VAL A 166 -7.18 35.68 4.24
C VAL A 166 -8.37 36.61 3.97
N LEU A 167 -8.28 37.40 2.90
CA LEU A 167 -9.43 38.10 2.34
C LEU A 167 -9.92 37.23 1.18
N GLN A 168 -11.21 36.89 1.20
CA GLN A 168 -11.86 36.25 0.06
C GLN A 168 -12.25 37.35 -0.93
N ASP A 169 -11.94 37.16 -2.21
CA ASP A 169 -12.55 37.93 -3.31
C ASP A 169 -13.97 37.40 -3.59
#